data_AF-A0A349CZ16-F1
#
_entry.id   AF-A0A349CZ16-F1
#
_cell.length_a   1.000
_cell.length_b   1.000
_cell.length_c   1.000
_cell.angle_alpha   90.00
_cell.angle_beta   90.00
_cell.angle_gamma   90.00
#
_symmetry.space_group_name_H-M   'P 1'
#
loop_
_entity.id
_entity.type
_entity.pdbx_description
1 polymer ?
#
loop_
_entity_poly.entity_id
_entity_poly.type
_entity_poly.pdbx_seq_one_letter_code
_entity_poly.pdbx_strand_id
1 'polypeptide(L)'
;ALILTESALVTGTGATVPARASATDTQLLVYDTDISRELNAASAESDTTLRAAPLAAASAYLHFAAEDAGEEPLLVTVDRASTERSRLALRAAVLAATQAPSTAASPFAGLVAHDPAPVQLVAGVPDDDRAYAAADMHADEDALARFATVLDDPELLTGPNRDEILQVLGNAWRGDESWPAVVSAQRQGTIETIDSVGLLPPSTVQLLGSSSTLPVWVRNDLPYPVNLTLYSQPEDLRLDVEDAVTVVASPASNTRIEVPVQARIGNGEVDVTLDLRSPAGVQIGSTERAEVYVRAEWEGIGITVLAFLVGGLLVIGLVRTIRHRRRAATDGDGEGEALEADEDDAEDAASATPQDDR
;
A
#
# COMPACT_ATOMS: atom_id res chain seq x y z
N ALA A 1 -19.23 -24.46 -14.67
CA ALA A 1 -19.26 -24.44 -13.18
C ALA A 1 -20.48 -25.21 -12.71
N LEU A 2 -20.61 -25.44 -11.39
CA LEU A 2 -21.79 -26.03 -10.76
C LEU A 2 -22.33 -25.00 -9.76
N ILE A 3 -23.56 -24.50 -9.97
CA ILE A 3 -24.13 -23.39 -9.18
C ILE A 3 -25.13 -23.93 -8.18
N LEU A 4 -25.00 -23.54 -6.91
CA LEU A 4 -25.98 -23.84 -5.86
C LEU A 4 -27.14 -22.84 -5.94
N THR A 5 -28.38 -23.34 -6.01
CA THR A 5 -29.62 -22.55 -6.00
C THR A 5 -30.67 -23.22 -5.12
N GLU A 6 -31.76 -22.51 -4.84
CA GLU A 6 -32.86 -22.95 -3.98
C GLU A 6 -34.08 -23.39 -4.81
N SER A 7 -34.85 -24.38 -4.33
CA SER A 7 -35.97 -24.98 -5.09
C SER A 7 -37.05 -23.95 -5.46
N ALA A 8 -37.26 -22.93 -4.62
CA ALA A 8 -38.17 -21.81 -4.91
C ALA A 8 -37.76 -20.93 -6.11
N LEU A 9 -36.53 -21.05 -6.62
CA LEU A 9 -36.04 -20.32 -7.80
C LEU A 9 -36.00 -21.18 -9.08
N VAL A 10 -36.56 -22.39 -9.07
CA VAL A 10 -36.65 -23.26 -10.26
C VAL A 10 -38.06 -23.81 -10.49
N THR A 11 -38.34 -24.19 -11.73
CA THR A 11 -39.63 -24.71 -12.19
C THR A 11 -39.43 -25.80 -13.26
N GLY A 12 -40.48 -26.53 -13.61
CA GLY A 12 -40.46 -27.56 -14.67
C GLY A 12 -40.44 -29.02 -14.17
N THR A 13 -40.30 -29.23 -12.85
CA THR A 13 -40.36 -30.55 -12.17
C THR A 13 -41.69 -30.74 -11.43
N GLY A 14 -41.78 -31.80 -10.60
CA GLY A 14 -42.90 -32.04 -9.69
C GLY A 14 -42.94 -31.08 -8.49
N ALA A 15 -43.59 -31.50 -7.40
CA ALA A 15 -43.61 -30.71 -6.17
C ALA A 15 -42.22 -30.60 -5.53
N THR A 16 -41.45 -31.69 -5.57
CA THR A 16 -40.05 -31.74 -5.17
C THR A 16 -39.13 -31.52 -6.39
N VAL A 17 -37.94 -30.97 -6.15
CA VAL A 17 -36.90 -30.80 -7.17
C VAL A 17 -35.69 -31.69 -6.84
N PRO A 18 -35.21 -32.53 -7.77
CA PRO A 18 -33.99 -33.32 -7.59
C PRO A 18 -32.76 -32.44 -7.37
N ALA A 19 -31.83 -32.90 -6.53
CA ALA A 19 -30.64 -32.16 -6.17
C ALA A 19 -29.75 -31.81 -7.37
N ARG A 20 -29.75 -32.62 -8.43
CA ARG A 20 -29.03 -32.36 -9.67
C ARG A 20 -30.01 -31.86 -10.72
N ALA A 21 -29.78 -30.64 -11.20
CA ALA A 21 -30.57 -30.05 -12.25
C ALA A 21 -29.72 -29.36 -13.30
N SER A 22 -30.33 -28.99 -14.42
CA SER A 22 -29.71 -28.15 -15.46
C SER A 22 -30.73 -27.20 -16.08
N ALA A 23 -30.27 -25.98 -16.37
CA ALA A 23 -31.07 -24.93 -17.00
C ALA A 23 -30.16 -24.13 -17.94
N THR A 24 -30.56 -23.96 -19.21
CA THR A 24 -29.85 -23.15 -20.22
C THR A 24 -28.32 -23.37 -20.19
N ASP A 25 -27.92 -24.61 -20.46
CA ASP A 25 -26.53 -25.13 -20.45
C ASP A 25 -25.77 -25.04 -19.11
N THR A 26 -26.37 -24.48 -18.06
CA THR A 26 -25.79 -24.36 -16.72
C THR A 26 -26.12 -25.58 -15.87
N GLN A 27 -25.10 -26.16 -15.23
CA GLN A 27 -25.25 -27.24 -14.26
C GLN A 27 -25.56 -26.67 -12.87
N LEU A 28 -26.62 -27.19 -12.25
CA LEU A 28 -27.12 -26.73 -10.96
C LEU A 28 -27.02 -27.83 -9.89
N LEU A 29 -26.88 -27.37 -8.64
CA LEU A 29 -27.34 -28.06 -7.46
C LEU A 29 -28.54 -27.31 -6.89
N VAL A 30 -29.67 -27.98 -6.75
CA VAL A 30 -30.88 -27.38 -6.17
C VAL A 30 -31.03 -27.90 -4.75
N TYR A 31 -31.04 -27.03 -3.75
CA TYR A 31 -31.41 -27.40 -2.39
C TYR A 31 -32.89 -27.13 -2.13
N ASP A 32 -33.54 -27.97 -1.34
CA ASP A 32 -34.93 -27.74 -0.96
C ASP A 32 -35.04 -26.53 -0.01
N THR A 33 -35.78 -25.51 -0.43
CA THR A 33 -35.93 -24.25 0.30
C THR A 33 -36.62 -24.45 1.65
N ASP A 34 -37.65 -25.29 1.73
CA ASP A 34 -38.50 -25.40 2.93
C ASP A 34 -37.82 -26.24 4.03
N ILE A 35 -37.25 -27.39 3.68
CA ILE A 35 -36.46 -28.20 4.62
C ILE A 35 -35.24 -27.40 5.09
N SER A 36 -34.53 -26.70 4.19
CA SER A 36 -33.35 -25.91 4.55
C SER A 36 -33.68 -24.72 5.45
N ARG A 37 -34.86 -24.10 5.29
CA ARG A 37 -35.33 -23.02 6.17
C ARG A 37 -35.53 -23.52 7.60
N GLU A 38 -36.23 -24.65 7.77
CA GLU A 38 -36.49 -25.23 9.10
C GLU A 38 -35.20 -25.79 9.74
N LEU A 39 -34.31 -26.41 8.96
CA LEU A 39 -32.99 -26.81 9.45
C LEU A 39 -32.15 -25.61 9.88
N ASN A 40 -32.21 -24.48 9.16
CA ASN A 40 -31.53 -23.25 9.57
C ASN A 40 -32.12 -22.68 10.86
N ALA A 41 -33.45 -22.56 10.97
CA ALA A 41 -34.13 -22.12 12.19
C ALA A 41 -33.77 -23.00 13.40
N ALA A 42 -33.80 -24.33 13.24
CA ALA A 42 -33.36 -25.28 14.27
C ALA A 42 -31.87 -25.16 14.61
N SER A 43 -31.03 -24.77 13.66
CA SER A 43 -29.60 -24.55 13.90
C SER A 43 -29.29 -23.26 14.66
N ALA A 44 -30.14 -22.23 14.51
CA ALA A 44 -29.99 -20.93 15.18
C ALA A 44 -30.57 -20.94 16.60
N GLU A 45 -31.71 -21.61 16.81
CA GLU A 45 -32.36 -21.67 18.13
C GLU A 45 -31.47 -22.36 19.18
N SER A 46 -31.27 -21.70 20.31
CA SER A 46 -30.44 -22.12 21.43
C SER A 46 -31.22 -22.90 22.50
N ASP A 47 -32.51 -22.61 22.70
CA ASP A 47 -33.38 -23.33 23.63
C ASP A 47 -33.77 -24.71 23.09
N THR A 48 -33.70 -25.74 23.93
CA THR A 48 -34.00 -27.13 23.51
C THR A 48 -35.48 -27.39 23.24
N THR A 49 -36.37 -26.62 23.85
CA THR A 49 -37.83 -26.73 23.74
C THR A 49 -38.31 -26.03 22.49
N LEU A 50 -37.86 -24.79 22.26
CA LEU A 50 -38.22 -24.02 21.07
C LEU A 50 -37.69 -24.70 19.79
N ARG A 51 -36.47 -25.25 19.83
CA ARG A 51 -35.87 -25.98 18.70
C ARG A 51 -36.65 -27.23 18.29
N ALA A 52 -37.48 -27.80 19.17
CA ALA A 52 -38.22 -29.02 18.84
C ALA A 52 -39.23 -28.81 17.69
N ALA A 53 -39.80 -27.60 17.55
CA ALA A 53 -40.74 -27.29 16.48
C ALA A 53 -40.10 -27.30 15.08
N PRO A 54 -39.05 -26.51 14.76
CA PRO A 54 -38.41 -26.54 13.45
C PRO A 54 -37.72 -27.88 13.15
N LEU A 55 -37.20 -28.60 14.16
CA LEU A 55 -36.69 -29.98 13.93
C LEU A 55 -37.80 -30.94 13.49
N ALA A 56 -39.00 -30.84 14.06
CA ALA A 56 -40.15 -31.64 13.65
C ALA A 56 -40.66 -31.23 12.24
N ALA A 57 -40.71 -29.93 11.94
CA ALA A 57 -41.08 -29.43 10.63
C ALA A 57 -40.10 -29.88 9.53
N ALA A 58 -38.79 -29.69 9.73
CA ALA A 58 -37.75 -30.18 8.83
C ALA A 58 -37.85 -31.70 8.59
N SER A 59 -38.10 -32.49 9.64
CA SER A 59 -38.26 -33.94 9.53
C SER A 59 -39.51 -34.34 8.74
N ALA A 60 -40.61 -33.60 8.88
CA ALA A 60 -41.84 -33.85 8.14
C ALA A 60 -41.70 -33.46 6.65
N TYR A 61 -41.14 -32.29 6.35
CA TYR A 61 -40.88 -31.87 4.97
C TYR A 61 -39.91 -32.83 4.26
N LEU A 62 -38.84 -33.27 4.93
CA LEU A 62 -37.88 -34.22 4.38
C LEU A 62 -38.50 -35.61 4.11
N HIS A 63 -39.44 -36.05 4.95
CA HIS A 63 -40.18 -37.29 4.70
C HIS A 63 -41.07 -37.19 3.44
N PHE A 64 -41.88 -36.14 3.31
CA PHE A 64 -42.75 -35.97 2.14
C PHE A 64 -41.96 -35.75 0.84
N ALA A 65 -40.89 -34.95 0.88
CA ALA A 65 -40.01 -34.75 -0.27
C ALA A 65 -39.30 -36.05 -0.70
N ALA A 66 -38.92 -36.91 0.24
CA ALA A 66 -38.31 -38.21 -0.06
C ALA A 66 -39.32 -39.20 -0.67
N GLU A 67 -40.59 -39.16 -0.26
CA GLU A 67 -41.64 -39.98 -0.88
C GLU A 67 -42.00 -39.51 -2.31
N ASP A 68 -41.94 -38.20 -2.58
CA ASP A 68 -42.22 -37.61 -3.91
C ASP A 68 -41.04 -37.76 -4.90
N ALA A 69 -39.80 -37.65 -4.43
CA ALA A 69 -38.59 -37.82 -5.26
C ALA A 69 -38.17 -39.29 -5.48
N GLY A 70 -38.58 -40.21 -4.60
CA GLY A 70 -38.36 -41.65 -4.77
C GLY A 70 -36.88 -42.06 -4.69
N GLU A 71 -36.26 -42.36 -5.85
CA GLU A 71 -34.82 -42.68 -5.95
C GLU A 71 -33.96 -41.46 -6.28
N GLU A 72 -34.54 -40.31 -6.65
CA GLU A 72 -33.78 -39.11 -6.98
C GLU A 72 -33.28 -38.41 -5.70
N PRO A 73 -31.98 -38.06 -5.61
CA PRO A 73 -31.41 -37.60 -4.36
C PRO A 73 -31.81 -36.15 -4.05
N LEU A 74 -32.07 -35.88 -2.77
CA LEU A 74 -32.35 -34.54 -2.25
C LEU A 74 -31.07 -33.87 -1.72
N LEU A 75 -31.04 -32.54 -1.81
CA LEU A 75 -30.03 -31.69 -1.17
C LEU A 75 -30.75 -30.74 -0.22
N VAL A 76 -30.21 -30.64 0.99
CA VAL A 76 -30.68 -29.72 2.02
C VAL A 76 -29.48 -28.99 2.60
N THR A 77 -29.67 -27.76 3.05
CA THR A 77 -28.59 -26.90 3.54
C THR A 77 -28.89 -26.39 4.95
N VAL A 78 -27.83 -25.96 5.63
CA VAL A 78 -27.89 -25.09 6.80
C VAL A 78 -27.01 -23.90 6.47
N ASP A 79 -27.61 -22.73 6.29
CA ASP A 79 -26.87 -21.52 5.86
C ASP A 79 -25.86 -21.07 6.92
N ARG A 80 -24.98 -20.12 6.60
CA ARG A 80 -24.13 -19.45 7.59
C ARG A 80 -25.00 -18.61 8.52
N ALA A 81 -24.72 -18.65 9.83
CA ALA A 81 -25.33 -17.70 10.76
C ALA A 81 -24.53 -16.40 10.73
N SER A 82 -25.23 -15.26 10.80
CA SER A 82 -24.65 -13.94 11.07
C SER A 82 -24.32 -13.72 12.56
N THR A 83 -24.73 -14.65 13.43
CA THR A 83 -24.57 -14.60 14.89
C THR A 83 -23.93 -15.87 15.46
N GLU A 84 -23.55 -15.87 16.73
CA GLU A 84 -22.93 -17.04 17.39
C GLU A 84 -23.86 -18.26 17.42
N ARG A 85 -23.64 -19.21 16.50
CA ARG A 85 -24.44 -20.43 16.43
C ARG A 85 -24.03 -21.46 17.48
N SER A 86 -25.00 -21.92 18.28
CA SER A 86 -24.79 -23.01 19.24
C SER A 86 -24.37 -24.31 18.54
N ARG A 87 -23.22 -24.88 18.96
CA ARG A 87 -22.72 -26.17 18.43
C ARG A 87 -23.71 -27.31 18.64
N LEU A 88 -24.52 -27.26 19.70
CA LEU A 88 -25.57 -28.25 19.98
C LEU A 88 -26.74 -28.11 18.98
N ALA A 89 -27.15 -26.88 18.68
CA ALA A 89 -28.22 -26.59 17.73
C ALA A 89 -27.84 -26.98 16.30
N LEU A 90 -26.64 -26.59 15.85
CA LEU A 90 -26.09 -27.01 14.56
C LEU A 90 -26.01 -28.53 14.44
N ARG A 91 -25.52 -29.21 15.47
CA ARG A 91 -25.45 -30.68 15.50
C ARG A 91 -26.85 -31.32 15.45
N ALA A 92 -27.84 -30.73 16.12
CA ALA A 92 -29.22 -31.24 16.08
C ALA A 92 -29.83 -31.13 14.67
N ALA A 93 -29.65 -29.99 13.99
CA ALA A 93 -30.10 -29.80 12.60
C ALA A 93 -29.41 -30.79 11.64
N VAL A 94 -28.07 -30.91 11.71
CA VAL A 94 -27.32 -31.85 10.88
C VAL A 94 -27.74 -33.31 11.13
N LEU A 95 -28.02 -33.70 12.38
CA LEU A 95 -28.51 -35.04 12.70
C LEU A 95 -29.95 -35.26 12.21
N ALA A 96 -30.83 -34.26 12.29
CA ALA A 96 -32.19 -34.37 11.75
C ALA A 96 -32.17 -34.63 10.23
N ALA A 97 -31.31 -33.93 9.48
CA ALA A 97 -31.14 -34.16 8.04
C ALA A 97 -30.47 -35.51 7.71
N THR A 98 -29.42 -35.90 8.45
CA THR A 98 -28.59 -37.08 8.11
C THR A 98 -29.04 -38.39 8.73
N GLN A 99 -30.00 -38.37 9.67
CA GLN A 99 -30.55 -39.55 10.35
C GLN A 99 -32.09 -39.60 10.27
N ALA A 100 -32.70 -38.88 9.31
CA ALA A 100 -34.14 -38.94 9.09
C ALA A 100 -34.59 -40.35 8.67
N PRO A 101 -35.73 -40.85 9.19
CA PRO A 101 -36.34 -42.09 8.70
C PRO A 101 -36.53 -42.09 7.18
N SER A 102 -36.55 -43.28 6.57
CA SER A 102 -36.70 -43.49 5.11
C SER A 102 -35.63 -42.85 4.20
N THR A 103 -34.63 -42.14 4.73
CA THR A 103 -33.55 -41.52 3.94
C THR A 103 -32.17 -42.12 4.26
N ALA A 104 -31.18 -41.87 3.39
CA ALA A 104 -29.79 -42.19 3.62
C ALA A 104 -28.88 -41.03 3.19
N ALA A 105 -27.94 -40.62 4.05
CA ALA A 105 -27.01 -39.55 3.74
C ALA A 105 -26.00 -39.98 2.64
N SER A 106 -25.99 -39.23 1.53
CA SER A 106 -25.11 -39.48 0.38
C SER A 106 -23.90 -38.51 0.37
N PRO A 107 -22.69 -38.95 0.03
CA PRO A 107 -21.55 -38.04 -0.16
C PRO A 107 -21.76 -37.15 -1.40
N PHE A 108 -21.16 -35.96 -1.40
CA PHE A 108 -21.25 -35.00 -2.51
C PHE A 108 -20.88 -35.60 -3.88
N ALA A 109 -19.90 -36.50 -3.94
CA ALA A 109 -19.54 -37.20 -5.18
C ALA A 109 -20.66 -38.11 -5.70
N GLY A 110 -21.41 -38.75 -4.80
CA GLY A 110 -22.62 -39.53 -5.15
C GLY A 110 -23.74 -38.62 -5.64
N LEU A 111 -23.94 -37.47 -4.98
CA LEU A 111 -24.89 -36.44 -5.41
C LEU A 111 -24.60 -35.97 -6.85
N VAL A 112 -23.36 -35.58 -7.12
CA VAL A 112 -22.95 -35.03 -8.43
C VAL A 112 -23.00 -36.05 -9.57
N ALA A 113 -22.83 -37.35 -9.26
CA ALA A 113 -22.85 -38.44 -10.24
C ALA A 113 -24.23 -38.76 -10.82
N HIS A 114 -25.32 -38.17 -10.31
CA HIS A 114 -26.66 -38.31 -10.91
C HIS A 114 -26.81 -37.41 -12.14
N ASP A 115 -27.59 -37.91 -13.11
CA ASP A 115 -27.99 -37.14 -14.29
C ASP A 115 -28.84 -35.91 -13.88
N PRO A 116 -28.66 -34.74 -14.51
CA PRO A 116 -29.34 -33.52 -14.12
C PRO A 116 -30.76 -33.44 -14.68
N ALA A 117 -31.76 -33.29 -13.80
CA ALA A 117 -33.13 -33.00 -14.18
C ALA A 117 -33.24 -31.66 -14.96
N PRO A 118 -34.05 -31.57 -16.04
CA PRO A 118 -34.24 -30.33 -16.78
C PRO A 118 -35.16 -29.37 -16.02
N VAL A 119 -34.65 -28.20 -15.63
CA VAL A 119 -35.42 -27.15 -14.94
C VAL A 119 -35.35 -25.82 -15.68
N GLN A 120 -36.26 -24.91 -15.33
CA GLN A 120 -36.27 -23.53 -15.80
C GLN A 120 -36.07 -22.61 -14.59
N LEU A 121 -35.08 -21.73 -14.64
CA LEU A 121 -34.85 -20.72 -13.61
C LEU A 121 -36.01 -19.71 -13.60
N VAL A 122 -36.50 -19.37 -12.41
CA VAL A 122 -37.43 -18.25 -12.22
C VAL A 122 -36.68 -16.95 -12.53
N ALA A 123 -37.31 -16.06 -13.29
CA ALA A 123 -36.73 -14.76 -13.63
C ALA A 123 -36.72 -13.85 -12.38
N GLY A 124 -35.61 -13.85 -11.65
CA GLY A 124 -35.33 -12.88 -10.59
C GLY A 124 -35.01 -11.50 -11.15
N VAL A 125 -35.22 -10.46 -10.34
CA VAL A 125 -34.63 -9.14 -10.57
C VAL A 125 -33.18 -9.18 -10.09
N PRO A 126 -32.19 -8.79 -10.90
CA PRO A 126 -30.80 -8.68 -10.45
C PRO A 126 -30.66 -7.70 -9.28
N ASP A 127 -29.78 -8.03 -8.34
CA ASP A 127 -29.31 -7.11 -7.30
C ASP A 127 -28.10 -6.36 -7.85
N ASP A 128 -28.37 -5.29 -8.60
CA ASP A 128 -27.35 -4.49 -9.28
C ASP A 128 -26.38 -3.85 -8.26
N ASP A 129 -26.86 -3.43 -7.08
CA ASP A 129 -26.02 -2.86 -6.02
C ASP A 129 -25.01 -3.89 -5.48
N ARG A 130 -25.42 -5.16 -5.29
CA ARG A 130 -24.48 -6.27 -4.97
C ARG A 130 -23.54 -6.59 -6.12
N ALA A 131 -23.98 -6.47 -7.37
CA ALA A 131 -23.13 -6.69 -8.53
C ALA A 131 -22.04 -5.61 -8.66
N TYR A 132 -22.40 -4.33 -8.47
CA TYR A 132 -21.43 -3.23 -8.44
C TYR A 132 -20.48 -3.36 -7.25
N ALA A 133 -20.96 -3.63 -6.03
CA ALA A 133 -20.11 -3.81 -4.86
C ALA A 133 -19.08 -4.94 -5.04
N ALA A 134 -19.46 -6.05 -5.70
CA ALA A 134 -18.54 -7.15 -5.99
C ALA A 134 -17.47 -6.79 -7.03
N ALA A 135 -17.81 -5.98 -8.04
CA ALA A 135 -16.85 -5.48 -9.03
C ALA A 135 -15.90 -4.44 -8.41
N ASP A 136 -16.43 -3.55 -7.59
CA ASP A 136 -15.70 -2.54 -6.81
C ASP A 136 -14.69 -3.19 -5.86
N MET A 137 -15.12 -4.16 -5.05
CA MET A 137 -14.24 -4.91 -4.13
C MET A 137 -13.10 -5.62 -4.85
N HIS A 138 -13.32 -6.10 -6.08
CA HIS A 138 -12.27 -6.73 -6.87
C HIS A 138 -11.27 -5.71 -7.45
N ALA A 139 -11.72 -4.51 -7.83
CA ALA A 139 -10.83 -3.43 -8.27
C ALA A 139 -9.99 -2.85 -7.11
N ASP A 140 -10.57 -2.76 -5.92
CA ASP A 140 -9.89 -2.39 -4.67
C ASP A 140 -8.89 -3.47 -4.23
N GLU A 141 -9.26 -4.75 -4.34
CA GLU A 141 -8.38 -5.89 -4.11
C GLU A 141 -7.16 -5.89 -5.04
N ASP A 142 -7.35 -5.64 -6.34
CA ASP A 142 -6.25 -5.48 -7.28
C ASP A 142 -5.33 -4.30 -6.88
N ALA A 143 -5.88 -3.24 -6.28
CA ALA A 143 -5.11 -2.10 -5.79
C ALA A 143 -4.32 -2.45 -4.53
N LEU A 144 -4.93 -3.15 -3.57
CA LEU A 144 -4.27 -3.66 -2.38
C LEU A 144 -3.19 -4.69 -2.74
N ALA A 145 -3.42 -5.57 -3.70
CA ALA A 145 -2.44 -6.55 -4.17
C ALA A 145 -1.22 -5.87 -4.83
N ARG A 146 -1.44 -4.79 -5.58
CA ARG A 146 -0.36 -3.93 -6.11
C ARG A 146 0.41 -3.24 -4.97
N PHE A 147 -0.28 -2.65 -3.99
CA PHE A 147 0.33 -2.03 -2.81
C PHE A 147 1.15 -3.03 -1.98
N ALA A 148 0.61 -4.22 -1.69
CA ALA A 148 1.21 -5.25 -0.84
C ALA A 148 2.56 -5.78 -1.35
N THR A 149 2.94 -5.47 -2.59
CA THR A 149 4.29 -5.71 -3.12
C THR A 149 5.41 -4.95 -2.39
N VAL A 150 5.09 -4.05 -1.45
CA VAL A 150 6.06 -3.47 -0.50
C VAL A 150 6.53 -4.47 0.57
N LEU A 151 5.81 -5.57 0.80
CA LEU A 151 6.18 -6.60 1.77
C LEU A 151 6.98 -7.73 1.10
N ASP A 152 7.86 -8.38 1.88
CA ASP A 152 8.47 -9.66 1.49
C ASP A 152 7.42 -10.77 1.34
N ASP A 153 6.33 -10.67 2.10
CA ASP A 153 5.16 -11.56 2.07
C ASP A 153 3.87 -10.73 1.90
N PRO A 154 3.35 -10.59 0.66
CA PRO A 154 2.11 -9.88 0.38
C PRO A 154 0.84 -10.55 0.94
N GLU A 155 0.87 -11.84 1.29
CA GLU A 155 -0.31 -12.56 1.80
C GLU A 155 -0.74 -12.04 3.18
N LEU A 156 0.17 -11.38 3.91
CA LEU A 156 -0.08 -10.67 5.16
C LEU A 156 -1.11 -9.52 5.05
N LEU A 157 -1.37 -9.02 3.84
CA LEU A 157 -2.40 -8.01 3.56
C LEU A 157 -3.51 -8.55 2.64
N THR A 158 -3.14 -9.28 1.58
CA THR A 158 -4.14 -9.75 0.60
C THR A 158 -5.01 -10.89 1.14
N GLY A 159 -4.48 -11.76 2.00
CA GLY A 159 -5.23 -12.86 2.63
C GLY A 159 -6.37 -12.37 3.52
N PRO A 160 -6.10 -11.52 4.54
CA PRO A 160 -7.15 -10.97 5.40
C PRO A 160 -8.23 -10.19 4.63
N ASN A 161 -7.84 -9.36 3.66
CA ASN A 161 -8.79 -8.64 2.81
C ASN A 161 -9.65 -9.57 1.95
N ARG A 162 -9.07 -10.67 1.42
CA ARG A 162 -9.82 -11.66 0.65
C ARG A 162 -10.89 -12.34 1.51
N ASP A 163 -10.55 -12.71 2.74
CA ASP A 163 -11.50 -13.31 3.68
C ASP A 163 -12.60 -12.32 4.09
N GLU A 164 -12.28 -11.04 4.27
CA GLU A 164 -13.28 -9.99 4.53
C GLU A 164 -14.24 -9.81 3.35
N ILE A 165 -13.74 -9.66 2.11
CA ILE A 165 -14.56 -9.57 0.90
C ILE A 165 -15.49 -10.80 0.78
N LEU A 166 -14.97 -12.00 1.02
CA LEU A 166 -15.76 -13.25 1.02
C LEU A 166 -16.80 -13.30 2.15
N GLN A 167 -16.61 -12.56 3.24
CA GLN A 167 -17.61 -12.39 4.30
C GLN A 167 -18.69 -11.35 3.93
N VAL A 168 -18.32 -10.21 3.32
CA VAL A 168 -19.29 -9.16 2.93
C VAL A 168 -20.15 -9.57 1.73
N LEU A 169 -19.59 -10.35 0.80
CA LEU A 169 -20.36 -10.91 -0.33
C LEU A 169 -21.28 -12.09 0.05
N GLY A 170 -21.17 -12.60 1.28
CA GLY A 170 -21.92 -13.78 1.75
C GLY A 170 -23.46 -13.64 1.72
N ASN A 171 -24.15 -14.77 1.50
CA ASN A 171 -25.62 -14.84 1.44
C ASN A 171 -26.34 -14.39 2.72
N ALA A 172 -25.68 -14.48 3.89
CA ALA A 172 -26.25 -14.09 5.19
C ALA A 172 -26.67 -12.60 5.26
N TRP A 173 -26.21 -11.77 4.32
CA TRP A 173 -26.59 -10.36 4.18
C TRP A 173 -27.80 -10.12 3.25
N ARG A 174 -28.40 -11.16 2.63
CA ARG A 174 -29.58 -10.98 1.76
C ARG A 174 -30.77 -10.44 2.57
N GLY A 175 -31.16 -9.21 2.29
CA GLY A 175 -32.26 -8.51 2.98
C GLY A 175 -31.87 -7.80 4.28
N ASP A 176 -30.57 -7.70 4.60
CA ASP A 176 -30.09 -6.94 5.75
C ASP A 176 -29.84 -5.47 5.39
N GLU A 177 -30.61 -4.55 6.00
CA GLU A 177 -30.51 -3.10 5.76
C GLU A 177 -29.14 -2.51 6.15
N SER A 178 -28.33 -3.21 6.96
CA SER A 178 -26.99 -2.76 7.36
C SER A 178 -25.89 -3.10 6.36
N TRP A 179 -26.14 -4.00 5.39
CA TRP A 179 -25.11 -4.46 4.45
C TRP A 179 -24.38 -3.34 3.69
N PRO A 180 -25.02 -2.25 3.20
CA PRO A 180 -24.30 -1.15 2.54
C PRO A 180 -23.29 -0.43 3.45
N ALA A 181 -23.53 -0.38 4.77
CA ALA A 181 -22.58 0.18 5.72
C ALA A 181 -21.38 -0.76 5.93
N VAL A 182 -21.59 -2.07 5.87
CA VAL A 182 -20.51 -3.08 5.93
C VAL A 182 -19.64 -3.03 4.68
N VAL A 183 -20.24 -2.88 3.48
CA VAL A 183 -19.50 -2.62 2.23
C VAL A 183 -18.66 -1.34 2.34
N SER A 184 -19.25 -0.25 2.85
CA SER A 184 -18.52 1.01 3.05
C SER A 184 -17.36 0.87 4.03
N ALA A 185 -17.51 0.05 5.09
CA ALA A 185 -16.46 -0.16 6.08
C ALA A 185 -15.27 -0.96 5.53
N GLN A 186 -15.52 -2.05 4.79
CA GLN A 186 -14.46 -2.85 4.15
C GLN A 186 -13.71 -2.02 3.10
N ARG A 187 -14.44 -1.25 2.26
CA ARG A 187 -13.83 -0.31 1.29
C ARG A 187 -12.95 0.72 2.00
N GLN A 188 -13.44 1.32 3.09
CA GLN A 188 -12.67 2.30 3.88
C GLN A 188 -11.41 1.66 4.49
N GLY A 189 -11.51 0.48 5.12
CA GLY A 189 -10.36 -0.22 5.69
C GLY A 189 -9.31 -0.61 4.64
N THR A 190 -9.73 -0.92 3.41
CA THR A 190 -8.82 -1.16 2.28
C THR A 190 -8.06 0.11 1.88
N ILE A 191 -8.75 1.25 1.80
CA ILE A 191 -8.15 2.55 1.49
C ILE A 191 -7.18 2.97 2.60
N GLU A 192 -7.58 2.88 3.87
CA GLU A 192 -6.72 3.18 5.03
C GLU A 192 -5.48 2.26 5.10
N THR A 193 -5.60 1.01 4.62
CA THR A 193 -4.45 0.10 4.49
C THR A 193 -3.50 0.52 3.38
N ILE A 194 -3.99 1.02 2.25
CA ILE A 194 -3.16 1.52 1.14
C ILE A 194 -2.50 2.86 1.50
N ASP A 195 -3.20 3.74 2.20
CA ASP A 195 -2.68 5.04 2.66
C ASP A 195 -1.75 4.93 3.89
N SER A 196 -1.54 3.74 4.45
CA SER A 196 -0.68 3.50 5.62
C SER A 196 0.83 3.69 5.35
N VAL A 197 1.25 3.72 4.09
CA VAL A 197 2.65 3.93 3.69
C VAL A 197 2.73 5.07 2.70
N GLY A 198 3.64 6.02 2.94
CA GLY A 198 3.84 7.14 2.04
C GLY A 198 4.91 8.11 2.53
N LEU A 199 5.15 9.16 1.76
CA LEU A 199 6.03 10.25 2.17
C LEU A 199 5.32 11.15 3.20
N LEU A 200 6.10 11.76 4.09
CA LEU A 200 5.69 12.94 4.84
C LEU A 200 6.13 14.19 4.07
N PRO A 201 5.39 15.31 4.13
CA PRO A 201 5.77 16.56 3.48
C PRO A 201 7.21 16.95 3.83
N PRO A 202 8.11 17.07 2.85
CA PRO A 202 9.53 17.29 3.11
C PRO A 202 9.81 18.70 3.64
N SER A 203 10.80 18.83 4.50
CA SER A 203 11.23 20.14 5.03
C SER A 203 12.18 20.84 4.05
N THR A 204 11.88 22.09 3.69
CA THR A 204 12.73 22.97 2.87
C THR A 204 14.20 23.00 3.36
N VAL A 205 15.17 22.87 2.45
CA VAL A 205 16.61 22.81 2.77
C VAL A 205 17.39 23.96 2.12
N GLN A 206 18.28 24.59 2.91
CA GLN A 206 19.29 25.51 2.39
C GLN A 206 20.64 24.80 2.21
N LEU A 207 21.23 24.87 1.02
CA LEU A 207 22.57 24.34 0.76
C LEU A 207 23.63 25.30 1.30
N LEU A 208 24.28 24.91 2.39
CA LEU A 208 25.41 25.61 3.00
C LEU A 208 26.73 25.07 2.44
N GLY A 209 26.92 25.19 1.13
CA GLY A 209 28.11 24.74 0.41
C GLY A 209 27.77 24.03 -0.92
N SER A 210 28.75 23.33 -1.49
CA SER A 210 28.63 22.63 -2.77
C SER A 210 27.88 21.30 -2.72
N SER A 211 27.73 20.69 -1.53
CA SER A 211 27.04 19.41 -1.33
C SER A 211 26.31 19.40 0.01
N SER A 212 25.15 18.76 0.07
CA SER A 212 24.38 18.57 1.31
C SER A 212 23.57 17.26 1.25
N THR A 213 22.72 17.07 2.25
CA THR A 213 21.75 15.98 2.34
C THR A 213 20.35 16.56 2.45
N LEU A 214 19.42 16.09 1.63
CA LEU A 214 17.99 16.32 1.75
C LEU A 214 17.39 15.22 2.66
N PRO A 215 16.91 15.55 3.88
CA PRO A 215 16.29 14.56 4.76
C PRO A 215 14.83 14.36 4.38
N VAL A 216 14.49 13.17 3.89
CA VAL A 216 13.13 12.75 3.54
C VAL A 216 12.62 11.78 4.61
N TRP A 217 11.33 11.77 4.88
CA TRP A 217 10.73 10.84 5.85
C TRP A 217 9.63 10.01 5.18
N VAL A 218 9.75 8.69 5.28
CA VAL A 218 8.69 7.74 4.95
C VAL A 218 7.91 7.39 6.21
N ARG A 219 6.60 7.53 6.16
CA ARG A 219 5.66 6.97 7.14
C ARG A 219 5.39 5.51 6.78
N ASN A 220 5.41 4.64 7.78
CA ASN A 220 4.93 3.27 7.68
C ASN A 220 4.09 2.94 8.91
N ASP A 221 2.77 3.02 8.78
CA ASP A 221 1.83 2.74 9.87
C ASP A 221 1.51 1.23 9.99
N LEU A 222 1.99 0.39 9.04
CA LEU A 222 1.80 -1.06 9.09
C LEU A 222 2.59 -1.73 10.23
N PRO A 223 2.11 -2.85 10.79
CA PRO A 223 2.85 -3.65 11.77
C PRO A 223 4.02 -4.46 11.17
N TYR A 224 4.36 -4.22 9.90
CA TYR A 224 5.34 -4.97 9.11
C TYR A 224 6.43 -4.03 8.55
N PRO A 225 7.66 -4.52 8.32
CA PRO A 225 8.68 -3.74 7.61
C PRO A 225 8.31 -3.67 6.13
N VAL A 226 8.57 -2.52 5.49
CA VAL A 226 8.26 -2.31 4.06
C VAL A 226 9.51 -2.00 3.25
N ASN A 227 9.70 -2.74 2.16
CA ASN A 227 10.75 -2.52 1.17
C ASN A 227 10.30 -1.46 0.17
N LEU A 228 11.12 -0.43 -0.04
CA LEU A 228 10.77 0.72 -0.88
C LEU A 228 12.00 1.27 -1.60
N THR A 229 11.80 1.91 -2.75
CA THR A 229 12.79 2.78 -3.39
C THR A 229 12.19 4.18 -3.51
N LEU A 230 12.86 5.16 -2.90
CA LEU A 230 12.61 6.58 -3.14
C LEU A 230 13.32 6.98 -4.44
N TYR A 231 12.56 7.44 -5.42
CA TYR A 231 13.08 8.10 -6.61
C TYR A 231 13.04 9.62 -6.41
N SER A 232 14.11 10.30 -6.83
CA SER A 232 14.26 11.76 -6.69
C SER A 232 14.64 12.37 -8.04
N GLN A 233 13.89 13.38 -8.50
CA GLN A 233 14.15 14.04 -9.78
C GLN A 233 14.17 15.57 -9.62
N PRO A 234 15.30 16.26 -9.88
CA PRO A 234 15.36 17.72 -9.86
C PRO A 234 14.68 18.34 -11.08
N GLU A 235 14.02 19.49 -10.91
CA GLU A 235 13.34 20.21 -12.01
C GLU A 235 14.28 21.12 -12.82
N ASP A 236 15.49 21.45 -12.33
CA ASP A 236 16.52 22.22 -13.07
C ASP A 236 17.93 21.58 -12.93
N LEU A 237 18.72 21.62 -14.00
CA LEU A 237 20.07 21.04 -14.16
C LEU A 237 21.14 21.67 -13.24
N ARG A 238 20.76 22.62 -12.37
CA ARG A 238 21.62 23.25 -11.37
C ARG A 238 21.91 22.33 -10.19
N LEU A 239 21.04 21.37 -9.93
CA LEU A 239 21.12 20.42 -8.83
C LEU A 239 21.35 19.00 -9.38
N ASP A 240 22.37 18.33 -8.86
CA ASP A 240 22.50 16.88 -8.91
C ASP A 240 21.82 16.28 -7.69
N VAL A 241 21.11 15.17 -7.88
CA VAL A 241 20.42 14.40 -6.83
C VAL A 241 20.66 12.93 -7.10
N GLU A 242 20.77 12.09 -6.06
CA GLU A 242 20.80 10.63 -6.24
C GLU A 242 19.43 10.14 -6.77
N ASP A 243 19.40 9.64 -8.01
CA ASP A 243 18.17 9.28 -8.73
C ASP A 243 17.27 8.30 -7.96
N ALA A 244 17.86 7.37 -7.20
CA ALA A 244 17.15 6.30 -6.49
C ALA A 244 17.86 5.86 -5.19
N VAL A 245 17.12 5.84 -4.07
CA VAL A 245 17.60 5.35 -2.77
C VAL A 245 16.65 4.26 -2.25
N THR A 246 17.15 3.02 -2.14
CA THR A 246 16.40 1.90 -1.53
C THR A 246 16.43 1.98 -0.01
N VAL A 247 15.29 1.76 0.63
CA VAL A 247 15.10 1.77 2.08
C VAL A 247 14.24 0.58 2.51
N VAL A 248 14.47 0.10 3.74
CA VAL A 248 13.51 -0.74 4.47
C VAL A 248 12.94 0.12 5.59
N ALA A 249 11.69 0.56 5.46
CA ALA A 249 11.07 1.37 6.50
C ALA A 249 10.57 0.47 7.65
N SER A 250 10.87 0.87 8.88
CA SER A 250 10.58 0.06 10.07
C SER A 250 9.08 0.01 10.39
N PRO A 251 8.57 -1.08 11.01
CA PRO A 251 7.16 -1.21 11.39
C PRO A 251 6.66 -0.04 12.26
N ALA A 252 5.41 0.38 12.05
CA ALA A 252 4.67 1.35 12.88
C ALA A 252 5.50 2.60 13.26
N SER A 253 6.23 3.18 12.28
CA SER A 253 7.22 4.23 12.53
C SER A 253 7.54 5.09 11.30
N ASN A 254 8.14 6.25 11.55
CA ASN A 254 8.69 7.11 10.50
C ASN A 254 10.17 6.81 10.29
N THR A 255 10.55 6.42 9.07
CA THR A 255 11.95 6.13 8.69
C THR A 255 12.54 7.31 7.93
N ARG A 256 13.69 7.82 8.37
CA ARG A 256 14.45 8.88 7.71
C ARG A 256 15.31 8.32 6.59
N ILE A 257 15.22 8.92 5.42
CA ILE A 257 16.09 8.73 4.26
C ILE A 257 16.97 9.97 4.12
N GLU A 258 18.22 9.77 3.74
CA GLU A 258 19.19 10.84 3.51
C GLU A 258 19.59 10.84 2.04
N VAL A 259 18.99 11.73 1.25
CA VAL A 259 19.25 11.84 -0.19
C VAL A 259 20.43 12.78 -0.43
N PRO A 260 21.55 12.32 -1.03
CA PRO A 260 22.66 13.19 -1.41
C PRO A 260 22.22 14.22 -2.47
N VAL A 261 22.61 15.48 -2.28
CA VAL A 261 22.37 16.56 -3.25
C VAL A 261 23.63 17.40 -3.47
N GLN A 262 23.93 17.73 -4.73
CA GLN A 262 25.14 18.46 -5.12
C GLN A 262 24.82 19.65 -6.04
N ALA A 263 25.34 20.83 -5.71
CA ALA A 263 25.19 22.02 -6.55
C ALA A 263 26.17 21.96 -7.75
N ARG A 264 25.63 22.02 -8.97
CA ARG A 264 26.41 22.09 -10.22
C ARG A 264 26.74 23.53 -10.62
N ILE A 265 25.74 24.31 -11.05
CA ILE A 265 25.95 25.63 -11.66
C ILE A 265 24.81 26.59 -11.30
N GLY A 266 25.17 27.75 -10.75
CA GLY A 266 24.26 28.89 -10.54
C GLY A 266 23.63 28.96 -9.15
N ASN A 267 23.03 30.12 -8.86
CA ASN A 267 22.22 30.34 -7.65
C ASN A 267 20.75 30.19 -8.00
N GLY A 268 19.93 29.71 -7.06
CA GLY A 268 18.49 29.64 -7.22
C GLY A 268 17.79 28.68 -6.27
N GLU A 269 16.48 28.76 -6.28
CA GLU A 269 15.55 27.75 -5.76
C GLU A 269 15.39 26.66 -6.83
N VAL A 270 15.43 25.40 -6.43
CA VAL A 270 15.23 24.23 -7.31
C VAL A 270 14.32 23.25 -6.60
N ASP A 271 13.23 22.87 -7.24
CA ASP A 271 12.33 21.83 -6.73
C ASP A 271 12.88 20.44 -7.07
N VAL A 272 12.74 19.52 -6.12
CA VAL A 272 13.00 18.08 -6.31
C VAL A 272 11.68 17.35 -6.15
N THR A 273 11.23 16.70 -7.22
CA THR A 273 10.09 15.77 -7.18
C THR A 273 10.51 14.46 -6.52
N LEU A 274 9.71 13.97 -5.57
CA LEU A 274 9.98 12.78 -4.77
C LEU A 274 8.85 11.76 -4.97
N ASP A 275 9.20 10.57 -5.47
CA ASP A 275 8.28 9.47 -5.76
C ASP A 275 8.70 8.20 -5.00
N LEU A 276 7.80 7.62 -4.21
CA LEU A 276 8.05 6.36 -3.52
C LEU A 276 7.50 5.18 -4.33
N ARG A 277 8.28 4.09 -4.46
CA ARG A 277 7.85 2.87 -5.19
C ARG A 277 8.19 1.58 -4.46
N SER A 278 7.41 0.53 -4.68
CA SER A 278 7.71 -0.83 -4.24
C SER A 278 8.80 -1.49 -5.11
N PRO A 279 9.38 -2.64 -4.69
CA PRO A 279 10.30 -3.44 -5.51
C PRO A 279 9.69 -3.93 -6.84
N ALA A 280 8.35 -4.02 -6.94
CA ALA A 280 7.63 -4.31 -8.17
C ALA A 280 7.41 -3.08 -9.08
N GLY A 281 7.89 -1.90 -8.67
CA GLY A 281 7.75 -0.65 -9.42
C GLY A 281 6.40 0.06 -9.25
N VAL A 282 5.53 -0.42 -8.35
CA VAL A 282 4.24 0.21 -8.03
C VAL A 282 4.49 1.50 -7.25
N GLN A 283 3.84 2.61 -7.61
CA GLN A 283 3.90 3.88 -6.86
C GLN A 283 3.13 3.78 -5.54
N ILE A 284 3.69 4.33 -4.47
CA ILE A 284 3.17 4.24 -3.10
C ILE A 284 2.95 5.65 -2.54
N GLY A 285 1.72 5.96 -2.14
CA GLY A 285 1.34 7.29 -1.66
C GLY A 285 1.39 8.40 -2.73
N SER A 286 1.46 9.65 -2.28
CA SER A 286 1.57 10.85 -3.13
C SER A 286 3.00 11.12 -3.62
N THR A 287 3.10 11.74 -4.80
CA THR A 287 4.30 12.45 -5.24
C THR A 287 4.45 13.75 -4.44
N GLU A 288 5.57 13.93 -3.75
CA GLU A 288 5.88 15.13 -2.98
C GLU A 288 6.90 16.03 -3.72
N ARG A 289 7.05 17.29 -3.28
CA ARG A 289 8.12 18.20 -3.75
C ARG A 289 8.91 18.77 -2.58
N ALA A 290 10.22 18.82 -2.73
CA ALA A 290 11.12 19.47 -1.78
C ALA A 290 11.82 20.68 -2.42
N GLU A 291 11.63 21.85 -1.81
CA GLU A 291 12.33 23.10 -2.15
C GLU A 291 13.79 23.04 -1.67
N VAL A 292 14.75 23.24 -2.60
CA VAL A 292 16.19 23.25 -2.31
C VAL A 292 16.83 24.57 -2.74
N TYR A 293 17.35 25.35 -1.79
CA TYR A 293 18.04 26.61 -2.07
C TYR A 293 19.53 26.41 -2.36
N VAL A 294 19.92 26.62 -3.62
CA VAL A 294 21.31 26.58 -4.11
C VAL A 294 21.99 27.95 -3.95
N ARG A 295 23.06 28.00 -3.15
CA ARG A 295 24.00 29.13 -3.09
C ARG A 295 25.40 28.67 -3.53
N ALA A 296 25.76 28.98 -4.78
CA ALA A 296 27.03 28.60 -5.38
C ALA A 296 28.16 29.58 -5.01
N GLU A 297 29.14 29.10 -4.24
CA GLU A 297 30.34 29.85 -3.84
C GLU A 297 31.35 29.96 -5.00
N TRP A 298 31.08 30.85 -5.95
CA TRP A 298 31.98 31.17 -7.07
C TRP A 298 33.29 31.86 -6.62
N GLU A 299 33.34 32.37 -5.39
CA GLU A 299 34.44 33.15 -4.83
C GLU A 299 35.79 32.41 -4.88
N GLY A 300 35.84 31.15 -4.44
CA GLY A 300 37.09 30.37 -4.43
C GLY A 300 37.68 30.14 -5.83
N ILE A 301 36.84 29.90 -6.83
CA ILE A 301 37.28 29.72 -8.23
C ILE A 301 37.72 31.07 -8.82
N GLY A 302 36.94 32.13 -8.58
CA GLY A 302 37.28 33.49 -9.02
C GLY A 302 38.60 34.00 -8.46
N ILE A 303 38.82 33.83 -7.15
CA ILE A 303 40.08 34.18 -6.47
C ILE A 303 41.24 33.32 -7.01
N THR A 304 41.04 32.02 -7.22
CA THR A 304 42.09 31.14 -7.75
C THR A 304 42.55 31.56 -9.15
N VAL A 305 41.60 31.82 -10.06
CA VAL A 305 41.91 32.30 -11.43
C VAL A 305 42.58 33.67 -11.38
N LEU A 306 42.09 34.59 -10.54
CA LEU A 306 42.68 35.92 -10.36
C LEU A 306 44.12 35.83 -9.80
N ALA A 307 44.37 34.96 -8.82
CA ALA A 307 45.69 34.74 -8.25
C ALA A 307 46.67 34.17 -9.28
N PHE A 308 46.24 33.22 -10.13
CA PHE A 308 47.05 32.73 -11.25
C PHE A 308 47.36 33.82 -12.29
N LEU A 309 46.38 34.67 -12.63
CA LEU A 309 46.59 35.79 -13.56
C LEU A 309 47.56 36.84 -13.00
N VAL A 310 47.39 37.25 -11.74
CA VAL A 310 48.26 38.21 -11.06
C VAL A 310 49.67 37.64 -10.87
N GLY A 311 49.80 36.40 -10.39
CA GLY A 311 51.08 35.72 -10.25
C GLY A 311 51.80 35.55 -11.59
N GLY A 312 51.08 35.15 -12.64
CA GLY A 312 51.61 35.08 -14.01
C GLY A 312 52.11 36.42 -14.52
N LEU A 313 51.35 37.50 -14.31
CA LEU A 313 51.74 38.86 -14.71
C LEU A 313 53.00 39.34 -13.95
N LEU A 314 53.10 39.06 -12.65
CA LEU A 314 54.27 39.38 -11.83
C LEU A 314 55.52 38.62 -12.31
N VAL A 315 55.41 37.32 -12.61
CA VAL A 315 56.52 36.51 -13.15
C VAL A 315 56.95 37.04 -14.53
N ILE A 316 56.01 37.35 -15.43
CA ILE A 316 56.29 37.94 -16.75
C ILE A 316 56.98 39.30 -16.60
N GLY A 317 56.52 40.13 -15.66
CA GLY A 317 57.14 41.43 -15.34
C GLY A 317 58.57 41.29 -14.85
N LEU A 318 58.82 40.41 -13.87
CA LEU A 318 60.15 40.15 -13.31
C LEU A 318 61.12 39.64 -14.38
N VAL A 319 60.70 38.66 -15.19
CA VAL A 319 61.50 38.13 -16.32
C VAL A 319 61.80 39.24 -17.34
N ARG A 320 60.83 40.11 -17.66
CA ARG A 320 61.02 41.24 -18.58
C ARG A 320 62.04 42.24 -18.04
N THR A 321 61.96 42.62 -16.76
CA THR A 321 62.90 43.55 -16.11
C THR A 321 64.33 42.99 -16.08
N ILE A 322 64.50 41.74 -15.66
CA ILE A 322 65.83 41.08 -15.63
C ILE A 322 66.40 40.97 -17.05
N ARG A 323 65.59 40.58 -18.04
CA ARG A 323 66.00 40.50 -19.45
C ARG A 323 66.34 41.86 -20.07
N HIS A 324 65.70 42.95 -19.62
CA HIS A 324 66.06 44.29 -20.06
C HIS A 324 67.36 44.78 -19.42
N ARG A 325 67.59 44.51 -18.13
CA ARG A 325 68.85 44.87 -17.45
C ARG A 325 70.04 44.13 -18.06
N ARG A 326 69.88 42.85 -18.40
CA ARG A 326 70.91 42.05 -19.13
C ARG A 326 71.09 42.44 -20.61
N ARG A 327 70.33 43.42 -21.13
CA ARG A 327 70.55 44.05 -22.45
C ARG A 327 71.13 45.47 -22.36
N ALA A 328 71.21 46.05 -21.17
CA ALA A 328 71.95 47.29 -20.91
C ALA A 328 73.39 47.01 -20.44
N ALA A 329 73.66 45.81 -19.90
CA ALA A 329 74.98 45.38 -19.46
C ALA A 329 75.89 44.94 -20.63
N THR A 330 76.08 45.80 -21.63
CA THR A 330 77.04 45.60 -22.75
C THR A 330 77.69 46.90 -23.22
N ASP A 331 77.53 48.00 -22.48
CA ASP A 331 78.30 49.25 -22.62
C ASP A 331 78.38 49.97 -21.27
N GLY A 332 79.56 50.50 -20.93
CA GLY A 332 79.76 51.53 -19.89
C GLY A 332 80.02 51.06 -18.44
N ASP A 333 81.25 51.25 -17.98
CA ASP A 333 81.63 51.27 -16.56
C ASP A 333 81.28 52.62 -15.89
N GLY A 334 81.28 52.65 -14.54
CA GLY A 334 81.28 53.89 -13.76
C GLY A 334 81.13 53.67 -12.25
N GLU A 335 82.07 54.18 -11.46
CA GLU A 335 81.90 54.39 -10.01
C GLU A 335 80.81 55.45 -9.73
N GLY A 336 80.18 55.55 -8.56
CA GLY A 336 80.33 54.79 -7.31
C GLY A 336 80.44 55.74 -6.12
N GLU A 337 79.57 55.63 -5.12
CA GLU A 337 79.62 56.45 -3.90
C GLU A 337 78.90 55.75 -2.74
N ALA A 338 79.32 56.04 -1.51
CA ALA A 338 78.73 55.56 -0.26
C ALA A 338 78.92 56.63 0.83
N LEU A 339 77.93 56.77 1.72
CA LEU A 339 77.91 57.45 3.05
C LEU A 339 76.45 57.27 3.55
N GLU A 340 76.20 56.52 4.63
CA GLU A 340 76.14 56.98 6.04
C GLU A 340 74.88 57.79 6.42
N ALA A 341 74.06 57.18 7.29
CA ALA A 341 73.22 57.82 8.31
C ALA A 341 72.88 56.74 9.36
N ASP A 342 72.84 57.10 10.65
CA ASP A 342 72.91 56.16 11.78
C ASP A 342 71.55 55.94 12.50
N GLU A 343 71.53 55.07 13.51
CA GLU A 343 70.39 54.86 14.42
C GLU A 343 70.21 56.02 15.41
N ASP A 344 68.98 56.52 15.63
CA ASP A 344 68.46 56.86 16.96
C ASP A 344 66.93 57.12 16.96
N ASP A 345 66.21 56.55 17.91
CA ASP A 345 65.21 57.19 18.82
C ASP A 345 64.40 56.13 19.59
N ALA A 346 63.98 56.45 20.82
CA ALA A 346 63.49 55.48 21.82
C ALA A 346 62.09 55.79 22.44
N GLU A 347 61.69 54.87 23.31
CA GLU A 347 60.72 54.92 24.45
C GLU A 347 60.38 56.33 25.04
N ASP A 348 59.20 56.62 25.61
CA ASP A 348 57.89 55.92 25.75
C ASP A 348 56.72 56.95 25.58
N ALA A 349 55.84 57.41 26.49
CA ALA A 349 55.46 57.05 27.87
C ALA A 349 54.02 57.48 28.25
N ALA A 350 53.26 56.57 28.87
CA ALA A 350 52.25 56.81 29.93
C ALA A 350 50.96 57.64 29.61
N SER A 351 49.81 57.50 30.31
CA SER A 351 49.25 56.45 31.20
C SER A 351 47.79 56.79 31.58
N ALA A 352 47.07 55.84 32.22
CA ALA A 352 46.11 56.00 33.34
C ALA A 352 44.80 55.18 33.23
N THR A 353 44.70 54.10 34.00
CA THR A 353 43.45 53.43 34.41
C THR A 353 42.80 54.19 35.59
N PRO A 354 41.48 54.05 35.82
CA PRO A 354 40.92 53.07 36.78
C PRO A 354 39.58 52.45 36.28
N GLN A 355 38.85 51.54 36.96
CA GLN A 355 39.06 50.46 37.96
C GLN A 355 37.64 49.86 38.24
N ASP A 356 37.54 48.71 38.94
CA ASP A 356 36.32 48.13 39.55
C ASP A 356 35.21 47.59 38.61
N ASP A 357 34.43 46.56 38.97
CA ASP A 357 34.64 45.43 39.91
C ASP A 357 33.60 44.32 39.59
N ARG A 358 33.95 43.05 39.90
CA ARG A 358 33.14 41.80 39.82
C ARG A 358 32.88 41.14 38.46
#